data_AF-A0AAJ2J031-F1
#
_entry.id   AF-A0AAJ2J031-F1
#
_cell.length_a   1.000
_cell.length_b   1.000
_cell.length_c   1.000
_cell.angle_alpha   90.00
_cell.angle_beta   90.00
_cell.angle_gamma   90.00
#
_symmetry.space_group_name_H-M   'P 1'
#
loop_
_entity.id
_entity.type
_entity.pdbx_description
1 polymer ?
#
loop_
_entity_poly.entity_id
_entity_poly.type
_entity_poly.pdbx_seq_one_letter_code
_entity_poly.pdbx_strand_id
1 'polypeptide(L)'
;MYVKTRQLSAKEVKELDVIAQEKGLSREKLVTEVLRQFLNNALSLDEHKIFFENEVAEVIQVLEKNNQIFKKVSDVLDEKGDEIGLNY
;
A
#
# COMPACT_ATOMS: atom_id res chain seq x y z
N MET A 1 2.84 -26.04 2.33
CA MET A 1 3.78 -25.81 3.44
C MET A 1 3.14 -26.38 4.71
N TYR A 2 3.73 -27.41 5.33
CA TYR A 2 3.23 -28.01 6.58
C TYR A 2 4.03 -27.45 7.76
N VAL A 3 3.40 -26.63 8.60
CA VAL A 3 4.03 -26.10 9.82
C VAL A 3 3.87 -27.13 10.93
N LYS A 4 4.98 -27.74 11.36
CA LYS A 4 4.99 -28.67 12.48
C LYS A 4 4.83 -27.88 13.77
N THR A 5 3.74 -28.09 14.50
CA THR A 5 3.43 -27.46 15.80
C THR A 5 4.35 -27.90 16.96
N ARG A 6 5.45 -28.61 16.67
CA ARG A 6 6.36 -29.20 17.68
C ARG A 6 7.09 -28.15 18.56
N GLN A 7 6.97 -26.86 18.23
CA GLN A 7 7.54 -25.76 19.01
C GLN A 7 6.52 -25.07 19.93
N LEU A 8 5.24 -25.46 19.88
CA LEU A 8 4.20 -24.89 20.72
C LEU A 8 4.15 -25.60 22.08
N SER A 9 4.01 -24.82 23.14
CA SER A 9 3.78 -25.32 24.48
C SER A 9 2.46 -26.08 24.58
N ALA A 10 2.33 -26.97 25.57
CA ALA A 10 1.10 -27.73 25.78
C ALA A 10 -0.15 -26.83 25.97
N LYS A 11 0.04 -25.61 26.50
CA LYS A 11 -1.02 -24.62 26.66
C LYS A 11 -1.47 -24.07 25.30
N GLU A 12 -0.54 -23.65 24.46
CA GLU A 12 -0.83 -23.11 23.12
C GLU A 12 -1.46 -24.17 22.20
N VAL A 13 -1.02 -25.42 22.30
CA VAL A 13 -1.62 -26.55 21.58
C VAL A 13 -3.08 -26.74 21.99
N LYS A 14 -3.38 -26.65 23.29
CA LYS A 14 -4.74 -26.80 23.82
C LYS A 14 -5.64 -25.64 23.40
N GLU A 15 -5.14 -24.41 23.42
CA GLU A 15 -5.86 -23.23 22.92
C GLU A 15 -6.19 -23.36 21.42
N LEU A 16 -5.22 -23.82 20.62
CA LEU A 16 -5.44 -24.09 19.20
C LEU A 16 -6.48 -25.19 18.95
N ASP A 17 -6.48 -26.26 19.76
CA ASP A 17 -7.47 -27.34 19.64
C ASP A 17 -8.88 -26.84 19.95
N VAL A 18 -9.05 -25.97 20.95
CA VAL A 18 -10.35 -25.34 21.27
C VAL A 18 -10.83 -24.50 20.09
N ILE A 19 -9.99 -23.61 19.57
CA ILE A 19 -10.35 -22.75 18.43
C ILE A 19 -10.64 -23.60 17.17
N ALA A 20 -9.91 -24.69 16.97
CA ALA A 20 -10.14 -25.59 15.85
C ALA A 20 -11.49 -26.31 15.98
N GLN A 21 -11.84 -26.77 17.19
CA GLN A 21 -13.15 -27.37 17.47
C GLN A 21 -14.31 -26.40 17.27
N GLU A 22 -14.20 -25.17 17.77
CA GLU A 22 -15.21 -24.12 17.57
C GLU A 22 -15.50 -23.86 16.09
N LYS A 23 -14.46 -23.99 15.24
CA LYS A 23 -14.55 -23.80 13.79
C LYS A 23 -14.85 -25.09 13.01
N GLY A 24 -14.98 -26.24 13.68
CA GLY A 24 -15.17 -27.54 13.02
C GLY A 24 -13.98 -27.97 12.13
N LEU A 25 -12.77 -27.53 12.44
CA LEU A 25 -11.55 -27.79 11.69
C LEU A 25 -10.61 -28.71 12.48
N SER A 26 -9.70 -29.41 11.78
CA SER A 26 -8.53 -29.98 12.44
C SER A 26 -7.54 -28.86 12.77
N ARG A 27 -6.72 -29.07 13.80
CA ARG A 27 -5.68 -28.11 14.20
C ARG A 27 -4.73 -27.79 13.04
N GLU A 28 -4.28 -28.76 12.25
CA GLU A 28 -3.41 -28.48 11.10
C GLU A 28 -4.11 -27.62 10.05
N LYS A 29 -5.41 -27.84 9.83
CA LYS A 29 -6.21 -27.06 8.87
C LYS A 29 -6.42 -25.63 9.35
N LEU A 30 -6.65 -25.43 10.65
CA LEU A 30 -6.72 -24.10 11.27
C LEU A 30 -5.40 -23.33 11.06
N VAL A 31 -4.26 -23.95 11.40
CA VAL A 31 -2.93 -23.32 11.24
C VAL A 31 -2.67 -22.97 9.77
N THR A 32 -3.02 -23.86 8.85
CA THR A 32 -2.86 -23.62 7.41
C THR A 32 -3.72 -22.44 6.94
N GLU A 33 -4.95 -22.32 7.42
CA GLU A 33 -5.87 -21.25 7.04
C GLU A 33 -5.41 -19.89 7.60
N VAL A 34 -4.98 -19.85 8.87
CA VAL A 34 -4.41 -18.64 9.48
C VAL A 34 -3.17 -18.17 8.72
N LEU A 35 -2.25 -19.09 8.38
CA LEU A 35 -1.06 -18.75 7.60
C LEU A 35 -1.42 -18.26 6.19
N ARG A 36 -2.39 -18.89 5.53
CA ARG A 36 -2.86 -18.46 4.22
C ARG A 36 -3.45 -17.05 4.28
N GLN A 37 -4.29 -16.76 5.26
CA GLN A 37 -4.88 -15.44 5.43
C GLN A 37 -3.81 -14.39 5.74
N PHE A 38 -2.86 -14.71 6.62
CA PHE A 38 -1.75 -13.81 6.93
C PHE A 38 -0.89 -13.50 5.70
N LEU A 39 -0.52 -14.53 4.92
CA LEU A 39 0.25 -14.37 3.69
C LEU A 39 -0.53 -13.64 2.60
N ASN A 40 -1.82 -13.94 2.43
CA ASN A 40 -2.67 -13.23 1.47
C ASN A 40 -2.85 -11.75 1.85
N ASN A 41 -3.03 -11.45 3.14
CA ASN A 41 -3.12 -10.08 3.63
C ASN A 41 -1.80 -9.33 3.42
N ALA A 42 -0.66 -9.98 3.62
CA ALA A 42 0.65 -9.38 3.37
C ALA A 42 0.86 -9.07 1.87
N LEU A 43 0.52 -10.01 0.98
CA LEU A 43 0.56 -9.80 -0.46
C LEU A 43 -0.38 -8.68 -0.91
N SER A 44 -1.60 -8.65 -0.37
CA SER A 44 -2.56 -7.57 -0.62
C SER A 44 -2.04 -6.22 -0.13
N LEU A 45 -1.36 -6.17 1.03
CA LEU A 45 -0.75 -4.93 1.54
C LEU A 45 0.35 -4.41 0.59
N ASP A 46 1.19 -5.30 0.07
CA ASP A 46 2.23 -4.97 -0.89
C ASP A 46 1.63 -4.49 -2.23
N GLU A 47 0.60 -5.15 -2.73
CA GLU A 47 -0.13 -4.73 -3.94
C GLU A 47 -0.75 -3.33 -3.77
N HIS A 48 -1.39 -3.06 -2.63
CA HIS A 48 -1.96 -1.76 -2.34
C HIS A 48 -0.90 -0.66 -2.17
N LYS A 49 0.26 -1.00 -1.58
CA LYS A 49 1.40 -0.08 -1.47
C LYS A 49 1.94 0.28 -2.86
N ILE A 50 2.16 -0.71 -3.72
CA ILE A 50 2.63 -0.49 -5.10
C ILE A 50 1.63 0.36 -5.89
N PHE A 51 0.33 0.05 -5.78
CA PHE A 51 -0.72 0.87 -6.41
C PHE A 51 -0.66 2.32 -5.93
N PHE A 52 -0.58 2.54 -4.61
CA PHE A 52 -0.50 3.89 -4.05
C PHE A 52 0.76 4.64 -4.50
N GLU A 53 1.93 4.00 -4.51
CA GLU A 53 3.17 4.61 -4.98
C GLU A 53 3.08 5.03 -6.46
N ASN A 54 2.45 4.20 -7.30
CA ASN A 54 2.25 4.52 -8.73
C ASN A 54 1.27 5.69 -8.92
N GLU A 55 0.11 5.66 -8.27
CA GLU A 55 -0.89 6.73 -8.37
C GLU A 55 -0.32 8.07 -7.85
N VAL A 56 0.42 8.05 -6.74
CA VAL A 56 1.10 9.25 -6.22
C VAL A 56 2.14 9.76 -7.21
N ALA A 57 2.91 8.88 -7.85
CA ALA A 57 3.88 9.28 -8.87
C ALA A 57 3.21 9.94 -10.09
N GLU A 58 2.06 9.44 -10.54
CA GLU A 58 1.29 10.06 -11.63
C GLU A 58 0.80 11.47 -11.24
N VAL A 59 0.28 11.64 -10.03
CA VAL A 59 -0.16 12.95 -9.53
C VAL A 59 1.00 13.94 -9.47
N ILE A 60 2.18 13.51 -8.99
CA ILE A 60 3.38 14.37 -8.94
C ILE A 60 3.76 14.84 -10.35
N GLN A 61 3.78 13.94 -11.34
CA GLN A 61 4.10 14.31 -12.72
C GLN A 61 3.12 15.33 -13.31
N VAL A 62 1.83 15.21 -13.01
CA VAL A 62 0.82 16.19 -13.44
C VAL A 62 1.05 17.54 -12.77
N LEU A 63 1.33 17.57 -11.46
CA LEU A 63 1.64 18.80 -10.74
C LEU A 63 2.89 19.48 -11.28
N GLU A 64 3.95 18.73 -11.57
CA GLU A 64 5.18 19.26 -12.18
C GLU A 64 4.92 19.88 -13.56
N LYS A 65 4.16 19.21 -14.42
CA LYS A 65 3.75 19.75 -15.73
C LYS A 65 2.95 21.04 -15.59
N ASN A 66 1.99 21.06 -14.66
CA ASN A 66 1.20 22.26 -14.39
C ASN A 66 2.10 23.41 -13.93
N ASN A 67 3.05 23.14 -13.05
CA ASN A 67 3.98 24.14 -12.54
C ASN A 67 4.89 24.70 -13.67
N GLN A 68 5.32 23.85 -14.60
CA GLN A 68 6.06 24.30 -15.79
C GLN A 68 5.21 25.19 -16.70
N ILE A 69 3.93 24.87 -16.88
CA ILE A 69 2.99 25.70 -17.66
C ILE A 69 2.81 27.05 -16.97
N PHE A 70 2.57 27.08 -15.66
CA PHE A 70 2.43 28.32 -14.90
C PHE A 70 3.68 29.21 -15.00
N LYS A 71 4.88 28.63 -14.93
CA LYS A 71 6.12 29.39 -15.16
C LYS A 71 6.17 30.00 -16.55
N LYS A 72 5.91 29.21 -17.60
CA LYS A 72 5.91 29.72 -18.99
C LYS A 72 4.89 30.84 -19.18
N VAL A 73 3.71 30.74 -18.57
CA VAL A 73 2.70 31.79 -18.64
C VAL A 73 3.18 33.04 -17.89
N SER A 74 3.79 32.89 -16.72
CA SER A 74 4.40 33.99 -15.98
C SER A 74 5.47 34.70 -16.80
N ASP A 75 6.42 33.94 -17.37
CA ASP A 75 7.52 34.49 -18.16
C ASP A 75 7.00 35.30 -19.36
N VAL A 76 5.97 34.80 -20.06
CA VAL A 76 5.35 35.51 -21.19
C VAL A 76 4.61 36.78 -20.73
N LEU A 77 3.98 36.75 -19.56
CA LEU A 77 3.31 37.93 -19.01
C LEU A 77 4.31 39.00 -18.58
N ASP A 78 5.44 38.60 -18.00
CA ASP A 78 6.53 39.50 -17.61
C ASP A 78 7.21 40.12 -18.85
N GLU A 79 7.55 39.31 -19.86
CA GLU A 79 8.13 39.79 -21.13
C GLU A 79 7.19 40.78 -21.85
N LYS A 80 5.88 40.48 -21.87
CA LYS A 80 4.90 41.41 -22.46
C LYS A 80 4.66 42.64 -21.60
N GLY A 81 4.72 42.53 -20.28
CA GLY A 81 4.63 43.67 -19.37
C GLY A 81 5.74 44.70 -19.63
N ASP A 82 6.96 44.20 -19.86
CA ASP A 82 8.12 45.01 -20.21
C ASP A 82 8.01 45.66 -21.62
N GLU A 83 7.52 44.93 -22.63
CA GLU A 83 7.32 45.48 -23.99
C GLU A 83 6.25 46.59 -24.06
N ILE A 84 5.25 46.56 -23.18
CA ILE A 84 4.15 47.55 -23.15
C ILE A 84 4.45 48.71 -22.19
N GLY A 85 5.63 48.72 -21.54
CA GLY A 85 6.03 49.79 -20.63
C GLY A 85 5.15 49.90 -19.38
N LEU A 86 4.58 48.79 -18.92
CA LEU A 86 3.89 48.72 -17.63
C LEU A 86 4.90 48.35 -16.54
N ASN A 87 5.90 49.22 -16.34
CA ASN A 87 6.69 49.20 -15.10
C ASN A 87 5.74 49.56 -13.96
N TYR A 88 5.50 48.61 -13.04
CA TYR A 88 4.99 48.92 -11.71
C TYR A 88 6.12 49.38 -10.80
#